data_AF-A0A0X8D1M5-F1
#
_entry.id   AF-A0A0X8D1M5-F1
#
_cell.length_a   1.000
_cell.length_b   1.000
_cell.length_c   1.000
_cell.angle_alpha   90.00
_cell.angle_beta   90.00
_cell.angle_gamma   90.00
#
_symmetry.space_group_name_H-M   'P 1'
#
loop_
_entity.id
_entity.type
_entity.pdbx_description
1 polymer ?
#
loop_
_entity_poly.entity_id
_entity_poly.type
_entity_poly.pdbx_seq_one_letter_code
_entity_poly.pdbx_strand_id
1 'polypeptide(L)' 'MIVDVKISLDANITVEEGRRIGKHVKKALLENFSNMQNVFVHVNPYARTLEDDLQRIPFYKTETNEHEGSILH' A
#
# COMPACT_ATOMS: atom_id res chain seq x y z
N MET A 1 -16.10 -17.50 8.52
CA MET A 1 -14.85 -17.00 9.16
C MET A 1 -15.02 -15.55 9.56
N ILE A 2 -14.53 -15.15 10.73
CA ILE A 2 -14.49 -13.75 11.16
C ILE A 2 -13.01 -13.36 11.25
N VAL A 3 -12.62 -12.22 10.69
CA VAL A 3 -11.24 -11.75 10.67
C VAL A 3 -11.11 -10.35 11.26
N ASP A 4 -9.96 -10.09 11.88
CA ASP A 4 -9.54 -8.77 12.36
C ASP A 4 -8.35 -8.30 11.52
N VAL A 5 -8.43 -7.09 10.98
CA VAL A 5 -7.39 -6.52 10.12
C VAL A 5 -6.99 -5.16 10.65
N LYS A 6 -5.68 -4.95 10.80
CA LYS A 6 -5.09 -3.66 11.13
C LYS A 6 -4.49 -3.05 9.88
N ILE A 7 -4.93 -1.85 9.53
CA ILE A 7 -4.35 -1.05 8.44
C ILE A 7 -3.79 0.24 9.02
N SER A 8 -2.72 0.73 8.43
CA SER A 8 -2.17 2.04 8.78
C SER A 8 -2.38 3.00 7.60
N LEU A 9 -2.90 4.19 7.88
CA LEU A 9 -3.13 5.24 6.89
C LEU A 9 -2.34 6.49 7.26
N ASP A 10 -2.01 7.32 6.27
CA ASP A 10 -1.32 8.59 6.51
C ASP A 10 -2.00 9.39 7.63
N ALA A 11 -1.24 9.76 8.66
CA ALA A 11 -1.76 10.46 9.84
C ALA A 11 -2.35 11.84 9.52
N ASN A 12 -2.06 12.41 8.35
CA ASN A 12 -2.53 13.73 7.93
C ASN A 12 -3.92 13.70 7.25
N ILE A 13 -4.49 12.53 6.97
CA ILE A 13 -5.85 12.45 6.43
C ILE A 13 -6.89 12.75 7.52
N THR A 14 -8.08 13.18 7.10
CA THR A 14 -9.17 13.40 8.05
C THR A 14 -9.70 12.07 8.58
N VAL A 15 -10.28 12.10 9.79
CA VAL A 15 -10.93 10.94 10.40
C VAL A 15 -12.02 10.36 9.49
N GLU A 16 -12.80 11.22 8.81
CA GLU A 16 -13.86 10.79 7.92
C GLU A 16 -13.30 10.07 6.68
N GLU A 17 -12.20 10.57 6.12
CA GLU A 17 -11.49 9.90 5.03
C GLU A 17 -10.92 8.54 5.46
N GLY A 18 -10.30 8.47 6.64
CA GLY A 18 -9.83 7.20 7.22
C GLY A 18 -10.97 6.20 7.43
N ARG A 19 -12.12 6.67 7.92
CA ARG A 19 -13.33 5.84 8.09
C ARG A 19 -13.88 5.34 6.75
N ARG A 20 -13.85 6.18 5.71
CA ARG A 20 -14.27 5.80 4.35
C ARG A 20 -13.38 4.71 3.78
N ILE A 21 -12.05 4.86 3.91
CA ILE A 21 -11.07 3.87 3.47
C ILE A 21 -11.27 2.55 4.23
N GLY A 22 -11.43 2.59 5.56
CA GLY A 22 -11.69 1.39 6.37
C GLY A 22 -12.96 0.63 5.95
N LYS A 23 -14.04 1.35 5.61
CA LYS A 23 -15.26 0.74 5.04
C LYS A 23 -15.00 0.10 3.67
N HIS A 24 -14.20 0.74 2.83
CA HIS A 24 -13.84 0.21 1.51
C HIS A 24 -13.03 -1.09 1.64
N VAL A 25 -12.04 -1.13 2.53
CA VAL A 25 -11.25 -2.34 2.83
C VAL A 25 -12.15 -3.48 3.33
N LYS A 26 -13.04 -3.20 4.28
CA LYS A 26 -14.01 -4.19 4.77
C LYS A 26 -14.86 -4.77 3.63
N LYS A 27 -15.39 -3.90 2.76
CA LYS A 27 -16.23 -4.30 1.62
C LYS A 27 -15.43 -5.19 0.65
N ALA A 28 -14.24 -4.76 0.25
CA ALA A 28 -13.39 -5.53 -0.66
C ALA A 28 -13.07 -6.93 -0.10
N LEU A 29 -12.78 -7.05 1.20
CA LEU A 29 -12.53 -8.35 1.83
C LEU A 29 -13.77 -9.25 1.85
N LEU A 30 -14.95 -8.71 2.15
CA LEU A 30 -16.18 -9.50 2.12
C LEU A 30 -16.58 -9.96 0.71
N GLU A 31 -16.30 -9.13 -0.31
CA GLU A 31 -16.64 -9.44 -1.70
C GLU A 31 -15.68 -10.45 -2.35
N ASN A 32 -14.39 -10.43 -1.99
CA ASN A 32 -13.37 -11.29 -2.62
C ASN A 32 -13.20 -12.64 -1.92
N PHE A 33 -13.70 -12.81 -0.69
CA PHE A 33 -13.55 -14.03 0.09
C PHE A 33 -14.91 -14.62 0.48
N SER A 34 -15.37 -15.61 -0.28
CA SER A 34 -16.71 -16.21 -0.15
C SER A 34 -17.02 -16.87 1.21
N ASN A 35 -16.00 -17.25 1.98
CA ASN A 35 -16.13 -17.87 3.30
C ASN A 35 -16.08 -16.86 4.46
N MET A 36 -15.98 -15.57 4.15
CA MET A 36 -15.86 -14.49 5.13
C MET A 36 -17.25 -14.00 5.56
N GLN A 37 -17.55 -14.12 6.84
CA GLN A 37 -18.84 -13.73 7.43
C GLN A 37 -18.81 -12.29 7.94
N ASN A 38 -17.67 -11.87 8.51
CA ASN A 38 -17.49 -10.51 8.99
C ASN A 38 -16.00 -10.14 9.06
N VAL A 39 -15.75 -8.83 9.01
CA VAL A 39 -14.43 -8.21 9.12
C VAL A 39 -14.49 -7.05 10.08
N PHE A 40 -13.53 -6.99 11.00
CA PHE A 40 -13.20 -5.82 11.79
C PHE A 40 -11.96 -5.15 11.19
N VAL A 41 -12.03 -3.83 10.98
CA VAL A 41 -10.93 -3.05 10.42
C VAL A 41 -10.55 -1.98 11.43
N HIS A 42 -9.35 -2.10 11.96
CA HIS A 42 -8.72 -1.11 12.82
C HIS A 42 -7.81 -0.21 11.97
N VAL A 43 -8.07 1.09 12.01
CA VAL A 43 -7.26 2.09 11.31
C VAL A 43 -6.31 2.73 12.30
N ASN A 44 -5.02 2.61 12.02
CA ASN A 44 -3.95 3.25 12.78
C ASN A 44 -3.34 4.40 11.95
N PRO A 45 -2.88 5.48 12.58
CA PRO A 45 -2.07 6.46 11.89
C PRO A 45 -0.70 5.85 11.53
N TYR A 46 -0.23 6.18 10.34
CA TYR A 46 1.13 5.94 9.88
C TYR A 46 1.86 7.28 9.92
N ALA A 47 2.82 7.40 10.82
CA ALA A 47 3.73 8.53 10.86
C ALA A 47 4.95 8.18 10.02
N ARG A 48 5.05 8.77 8.84
CA ARG A 48 6.24 8.63 8.01
C ARG A 48 7.45 9.19 8.77
N THR A 49 8.47 8.37 8.90
CA THR A 49 9.78 8.74 9.45
C THR A 49 10.76 9.00 8.32
N LEU A 50 11.86 9.72 8.61
CA LEU A 50 12.97 9.88 7.65
C LEU A 50 13.59 8.53 7.27
N GLU A 51 13.52 7.54 8.16
CA GLU A 51 13.99 6.17 7.91
C GLU A 51 13.12 5.45 6.86
N ASP A 52 11.81 5.71 6.83
CA ASP A 52 10.90 5.17 5.81
C ASP A 52 11.23 5.71 4.40
N ASP A 53 11.62 6.97 4.31
CA ASP A 53 12.01 7.60 3.04
C ASP A 53 13.35 7.06 2.52
N LEU A 54 14.28 6.72 3.40
CA LEU A 54 15.58 6.13 3.04
C LEU A 54 15.47 4.64 2.64
N GLN A 55 14.41 3.93 3.07
CA GLN A 55 14.15 2.55 2.67
C GLN A 55 13.36 2.43 1.34
N ARG A 56 12.70 3.50 0.88
CA ARG A 56 12.17 3.57 -0.48
C ARG A 56 13.30 3.83 -1.48
N ILE A 57 14.10 2.81 -1.78
CA ILE A 57 14.89 2.83 -3.01
C ILE A 57 13.87 2.98 -4.17
N PRO A 58 13.90 4.06 -4.96
CA PRO A 58 12.90 4.26 -5.99
C PRO A 58 13.02 3.14 -7.04
N PHE A 59 11.91 2.46 -7.32
CA PHE A 59 11.78 1.44 -8.38
C PHE A 59 12.10 1.95 -9.80
N TYR A 60 12.47 3.23 -9.96
CA TYR A 60 12.96 3.81 -11.21
C TYR A 60 14.49 3.91 -11.22
N LYS A 61 15.14 2.75 -11.36
CA LYS A 61 16.42 2.63 -12.06
C LYS A 61 16.44 1.28 -12.76
N THR A 62 15.67 1.16 -13.84
CA THR A 62 16.10 0.30 -14.94
C THR A 62 17.31 0.97 -15.54
N GLU A 63 18.49 0.40 -15.27
CA GLU A 63 19.68 0.64 -16.08
C GLU A 63 19.34 0.20 -17.51
N THR A 64 19.03 1.15 -18.39
CA THR A 64 19.07 0.90 -19.84
C THR A 64 20.54 0.78 -20.22
N ASN A 65 21.09 -0.43 -20.11
CA ASN A 65 22.25 -0.80 -20.91
C ASN A 65 21.76 -1.05 -22.33
N GLU A 66 21.57 0.05 -23.08
CA GLU A 66 21.45 0.00 -24.51
C GLU A 66 22.85 -0.04 -25.12
N HIS A 67 23.20 -1.24 -25.59
CA HIS A 67 24.32 -1.53 -26.46
C HIS A 67 24.31 -0.57 -27.66
N GLU A 68 25.16 0.46 -27.63
CA GLU A 68 25.67 1.02 -28.89
C GLU A 68 26.80 0.13 -29.39
N GLY A 69 26.46 -0.75 -30.33
CA GLY A 69 27.42 -1.33 -31.23
C GLY A 69 28.10 -0.23 -32.03
N SER A 70 29.42 -0.10 -31.87
CA SER A 70 30.25 0.57 -32.85
C SER A 70 31.17 -0.47 -33.49
N ILE A 71 30.73 -0.98 -34.64
CA ILE A 71 31.65 -1.38 -35.70
C ILE A 71 31.98 -0.09 -36.43
N LEU A 72 33.25 0.33 -36.45
CA LEU A 72 33.96 0.86 -37.63
C LEU A 72 35.39 1.33 -37.26
N HIS A 73 36.34 0.76 -38.01
CA HIS A 73 37.80 0.99 -38.13
C HIS A 73 38.73 0.51 -37.01
#